data_AF-A0AAV2IXD3-F1
#
_entry.id   AF-A0AAV2IXD3-F1
#
_cell.length_a   1.000
_cell.length_b   1.000
_cell.length_c   1.000
_cell.angle_alpha   90.00
_cell.angle_beta   90.00
_cell.angle_gamma   90.00
#
_symmetry.space_group_name_H-M   'P 1'
#
loop_
_entity.id
_entity.type
_entity.pdbx_description
1 polymer ?
#
loop_
_entity_poly.entity_id
_entity_poly.type
_entity_poly.pdbx_seq_one_letter_code
_entity_poly.pdbx_strand_id
1 'polypeptide(L)'
;MTKKCKTLQEKCADPENRSRRCNLRFFGVAEDSEKGNMLTFLPVFIREILGRESFDSPLVHIFPDMTPEVGKMRAAFTDIKRKLHDAGVSYSLFFPAKLVVTVKGERHSFDSPQAAESFYQQHVK
;
A
#
# COMPACT_ATOMS: atom_id res chain seq x y z
N MET A 1 26.54 -4.99 25.51
CA MET A 1 25.13 -4.76 25.10
C MET A 1 24.96 -3.86 23.87
N THR A 2 25.97 -3.08 23.46
CA THR A 2 25.85 -2.04 22.41
C THR A 2 25.81 -2.56 20.96
N LYS A 3 26.40 -3.72 20.66
CA LYS A 3 26.38 -4.29 19.29
C LYS A 3 24.97 -4.75 18.87
N LYS A 4 24.17 -5.30 19.79
CA LYS A 4 22.81 -5.77 19.49
C LYS A 4 21.82 -4.63 19.22
N CYS A 5 21.92 -3.51 19.96
CA CYS A 5 21.04 -2.35 19.71
C CYS A 5 21.27 -1.73 18.33
N LYS A 6 22.53 -1.60 17.90
CA LYS A 6 22.86 -1.04 16.57
C LYS A 6 22.39 -1.96 15.43
N THR A 7 22.61 -3.26 15.55
CA THR A 7 22.14 -4.26 14.57
C THR A 7 20.61 -4.35 14.48
N LEU A 8 19.88 -4.05 15.56
CA LEU A 8 18.41 -4.01 15.54
C LEU A 8 17.87 -2.72 14.91
N GLN A 9 18.52 -1.58 15.15
CA GLN A 9 18.16 -0.31 14.48
C GLN A 9 18.39 -0.38 12.97
N GLU A 10 19.50 -0.97 12.52
CA GLU A 10 19.77 -1.19 11.09
C GLU A 10 18.74 -2.15 10.44
N LYS A 11 18.20 -3.11 11.20
CA LYS A 11 17.14 -4.03 10.72
C LYS A 11 15.74 -3.40 10.64
N CYS A 12 15.46 -2.35 11.42
CA CYS A 12 14.18 -1.65 11.38
C CYS A 12 14.18 -0.47 10.41
N ALA A 13 15.32 0.18 10.19
CA ALA A 13 15.43 1.36 9.34
C ALA A 13 15.28 1.06 7.83
N ASP A 14 15.73 -0.11 7.35
CA ASP A 14 15.60 -0.47 5.93
C ASP A 14 14.14 -0.72 5.49
N PRO A 15 13.31 -1.49 6.23
CA PRO A 15 11.87 -1.62 5.94
C PRO A 15 11.12 -0.28 5.99
N GLU A 16 11.47 0.59 6.95
CA GLU A 16 10.84 1.90 7.10
C GLU A 16 11.20 2.84 5.95
N ASN A 17 12.46 2.87 5.52
CA ASN A 17 12.87 3.63 4.34
C ASN A 17 12.25 3.05 3.07
N ARG A 18 12.21 1.72 2.91
CA ARG A 18 11.62 1.04 1.75
C ARG A 18 10.13 1.32 1.58
N SER A 19 9.41 1.48 2.68
CA SER A 19 7.99 1.87 2.70
C SER A 19 7.75 3.32 2.25
N ARG A 20 8.73 4.21 2.42
CA ARG A 20 8.60 5.65 2.16
C ARG A 20 9.16 6.11 0.80
N ARG A 21 9.74 5.22 -0.02
CA ARG A 21 10.55 5.58 -1.22
C ARG A 21 9.76 6.14 -2.43
N CYS A 22 8.45 5.94 -2.53
CA CYS A 22 7.55 6.51 -3.57
C CYS A 22 6.61 7.56 -2.98
N ASN A 23 6.88 8.02 -1.76
CA ASN A 23 6.31 9.27 -1.34
C ASN A 23 6.96 10.35 -2.21
N LEU A 24 6.17 10.99 -3.07
CA LEU A 24 6.62 12.17 -3.78
C LEU A 24 6.84 13.29 -2.76
N ARG A 25 8.00 13.95 -2.85
CA ARG A 25 8.32 15.13 -2.04
C ARG A 25 8.48 16.33 -2.97
N PHE A 26 7.64 17.32 -2.77
CA PHE A 26 7.71 18.60 -3.48
C PHE A 26 8.45 19.61 -2.61
N PHE A 27 9.49 20.26 -3.16
CA PHE A 27 10.29 21.28 -2.48
C PHE A 27 10.05 22.65 -3.12
N GLY A 28 10.12 23.72 -2.32
CA GLY A 28 9.95 25.10 -2.80
C GLY A 28 8.51 25.56 -2.97
N VAL A 29 7.54 24.84 -2.39
CA VAL A 29 6.14 25.30 -2.32
C VAL A 29 6.05 26.33 -1.20
N ALA A 30 5.52 27.52 -1.50
CA ALA A 30 5.32 28.55 -0.50
C ALA A 30 4.33 28.06 0.58
N GLU A 31 4.57 28.44 1.83
CA GLU A 31 3.65 28.14 2.93
C GLU A 31 2.26 28.72 2.64
N ASP A 32 1.22 28.04 3.13
CA ASP A 32 -0.20 28.37 2.90
C ASP A 32 -0.72 28.31 1.45
N SER A 33 0.08 27.82 0.50
CA SER A 33 -0.35 27.64 -0.91
C SER A 33 -1.59 26.73 -1.04
N GLU A 34 -1.73 25.76 -0.12
CA GLU A 34 -2.85 24.82 -0.06
C GLU A 34 -4.15 25.44 0.47
N LYS A 35 -4.09 26.63 1.10
CA LYS A 35 -5.24 27.32 1.72
C LYS A 35 -6.09 26.41 2.63
N GLY A 36 -5.43 25.49 3.33
CA GLY A 36 -6.05 24.53 4.25
C GLY A 36 -6.61 23.25 3.60
N ASN A 37 -6.44 23.03 2.28
CA ASN A 37 -6.90 21.80 1.63
C ASN A 37 -5.94 21.28 0.53
N MET A 38 -5.10 20.30 0.91
CA MET A 38 -4.18 19.61 0.00
C MET A 38 -4.87 18.79 -1.10
N LEU A 39 -6.07 18.23 -0.86
CA LEU A 39 -6.75 17.37 -1.85
C LEU A 39 -7.25 18.17 -3.05
N THR A 40 -7.64 19.42 -2.83
CA THR A 40 -8.01 20.34 -3.92
C THR A 40 -6.80 21.02 -4.53
N PHE A 41 -5.77 21.29 -3.73
CA PHE A 41 -4.55 21.94 -4.19
C PHE A 41 -3.69 21.03 -5.07
N LEU A 42 -3.41 19.80 -4.62
CA LEU A 42 -2.42 18.91 -5.25
C LEU A 42 -2.73 18.57 -6.72
N PRO A 43 -3.98 18.27 -7.14
CA PRO A 43 -4.28 18.01 -8.54
C PRO A 43 -4.05 19.24 -9.43
N VAL A 44 -4.39 20.44 -8.93
CA VAL A 44 -4.17 21.70 -9.64
C VAL A 44 -2.68 21.99 -9.72
N PHE A 45 -1.96 21.86 -8.60
CA PHE A 45 -0.54 22.09 -8.49
C PHE A 45 0.29 21.14 -9.37
N ILE A 46 -0.03 19.84 -9.39
CA ILE A 46 0.63 18.85 -10.25
C ILE A 46 0.40 19.19 -11.73
N ARG A 47 -0.83 19.58 -12.10
CA ARG A 47 -1.16 20.00 -13.47
C ARG A 47 -0.43 21.29 -13.87
N GLU A 48 -0.24 22.22 -12.93
CA GLU A 48 0.50 23.46 -13.19
C GLU A 48 1.99 23.20 -13.38
N ILE A 49 2.60 22.36 -12.54
CA ILE A 49 4.03 22.00 -12.68
C ILE A 49 4.30 21.21 -13.96
N LEU A 50 3.45 20.22 -14.26
CA LEU A 50 3.69 19.28 -15.37
C LEU A 50 3.04 19.73 -16.69
N GLY A 51 2.30 20.85 -16.68
CA GLY A 51 1.59 21.40 -17.84
C GLY A 51 0.19 20.82 -18.03
N ARG A 52 -0.79 21.68 -18.32
CA ARG A 52 -2.19 21.27 -18.53
C ARG A 52 -2.40 20.41 -19.77
N GLU A 53 -1.61 20.68 -20.81
CA GLU A 53 -1.57 19.93 -22.08
C GLU A 53 -1.16 18.46 -21.84
N SER A 54 -0.49 18.16 -20.72
CA SER A 54 0.00 16.82 -20.39
C SER A 54 -1.06 15.90 -19.76
N PHE A 55 -2.27 16.39 -19.46
CA PHE A 55 -3.32 15.62 -18.79
C PHE A 55 -4.71 15.86 -19.40
N ASP A 56 -5.04 15.09 -20.43
CA ASP A 56 -6.37 15.12 -21.09
C ASP A 56 -7.54 14.74 -20.16
N SER A 57 -7.28 14.13 -19.00
CA SER A 57 -8.29 13.65 -18.04
C SER A 57 -7.83 13.81 -16.57
N PRO A 58 -8.72 14.05 -15.59
CA PRO A 58 -8.35 14.27 -14.19
C PRO A 58 -8.13 12.96 -13.42
N LEU A 59 -7.18 12.10 -13.83
CA LEU A 59 -6.84 10.95 -12.99
C LEU A 59 -5.34 10.71 -12.84
N VAL A 60 -4.77 11.40 -11.86
CA VAL A 60 -3.43 11.13 -11.34
C VAL A 60 -3.53 9.97 -10.36
N HIS A 61 -3.08 8.79 -10.77
CA HIS A 61 -3.00 7.63 -9.88
C HIS A 61 -1.66 7.62 -9.15
N ILE A 62 -1.72 7.73 -7.82
CA ILE A 62 -0.55 7.67 -6.95
C ILE A 62 -0.54 6.30 -6.28
N PHE A 63 0.50 5.52 -6.56
CA PHE A 63 0.70 4.20 -5.98
C PHE A 63 1.80 4.23 -4.91
N PRO A 64 1.70 3.39 -3.85
CA PRO A 64 2.77 3.24 -2.87
C PRO A 64 4.04 2.64 -3.50
N ASP A 65 5.20 2.93 -2.92
CA ASP A 65 6.46 2.29 -3.37
C ASP A 65 6.46 0.88 -2.88
N MET A 66 6.61 -0.03 -3.81
CA MET A 66 6.78 -1.41 -3.48
C MET A 66 7.84 -1.94 -4.42
N THR A 67 8.82 -2.65 -3.86
CA THR A 67 9.79 -3.31 -4.73
C THR A 67 9.11 -4.44 -5.51
N PRO A 68 9.66 -4.83 -6.68
CA PRO A 68 9.04 -5.84 -7.54
C PRO A 68 8.79 -7.17 -6.83
N GLU A 69 9.62 -7.54 -5.86
CA GLU A 69 9.43 -8.76 -5.06
C GLU A 69 8.17 -8.67 -4.21
N VAL A 70 7.96 -7.53 -3.54
CA VAL A 70 6.76 -7.25 -2.76
C VAL A 70 5.53 -7.17 -3.68
N GLY A 71 5.69 -6.57 -4.86
CA GLY A 71 4.66 -6.55 -5.91
C GLY A 71 4.24 -7.96 -6.34
N LYS A 72 5.20 -8.85 -6.64
CA LYS A 72 4.94 -10.26 -7.00
C LYS A 72 4.29 -11.03 -5.85
N MET A 73 4.78 -10.85 -4.63
CA MET A 73 4.18 -11.46 -3.43
C MET A 73 2.72 -11.03 -3.29
N ARG A 74 2.41 -9.74 -3.47
CA ARG A 74 1.04 -9.20 -3.41
C ARG A 74 0.17 -9.64 -4.59
N ALA A 75 0.76 -9.84 -5.77
CA ALA A 75 0.09 -10.34 -6.96
C ALA A 75 -0.30 -11.82 -6.81
N ALA A 76 0.45 -12.62 -6.07
CA ALA A 76 0.10 -14.01 -5.77
C ALA A 76 -1.23 -14.14 -4.98
N PHE A 77 -1.65 -13.07 -4.30
CA PHE A 77 -2.95 -13.03 -3.62
C PHE A 77 -4.11 -12.57 -4.50
N THR A 78 -3.91 -12.31 -5.81
CA THR A 78 -4.95 -11.75 -6.69
C THR A 78 -6.16 -12.68 -6.80
N ASP A 79 -5.93 -13.99 -6.95
CA ASP A 79 -7.02 -14.94 -7.10
C ASP A 79 -7.85 -15.11 -5.83
N ILE A 80 -7.21 -15.18 -4.66
CA ILE A 80 -7.93 -15.25 -3.39
C ILE A 80 -8.63 -13.93 -3.05
N LYS A 81 -8.04 -12.78 -3.39
CA LYS A 81 -8.71 -11.47 -3.26
C LYS A 81 -10.00 -11.41 -4.08
N ARG A 82 -9.97 -11.90 -5.32
CA ARG A 82 -11.16 -12.00 -6.17
C ARG A 82 -12.23 -12.89 -5.52
N LYS A 83 -11.85 -14.09 -5.08
CA LYS A 83 -12.77 -15.03 -4.39
C LYS A 83 -13.38 -14.43 -3.11
N LEU A 84 -12.58 -13.75 -2.29
CA LEU A 84 -13.04 -13.09 -1.08
C LEU A 84 -14.00 -11.92 -1.39
N HIS A 85 -13.70 -11.15 -2.43
CA HIS A 85 -14.57 -10.08 -2.91
C HIS A 85 -15.92 -10.62 -3.39
N ASP A 86 -15.91 -11.67 -4.22
CA ASP A 86 -17.12 -12.31 -4.74
C ASP A 86 -17.97 -12.92 -3.61
N ALA A 87 -17.33 -13.40 -2.55
CA ALA A 87 -17.99 -13.91 -1.34
C ALA A 87 -18.44 -12.80 -0.35
N GLY A 88 -18.19 -11.53 -0.65
CA GLY A 88 -18.53 -10.40 0.23
C GLY A 88 -17.73 -10.33 1.54
N VAL A 89 -16.57 -11.00 1.61
CA VAL A 89 -15.73 -11.06 2.81
C VAL A 89 -14.71 -9.92 2.80
N SER A 90 -14.66 -9.15 3.88
CA SER A 90 -13.69 -8.06 4.01
C SER A 90 -12.27 -8.57 4.23
N TYR A 91 -11.33 -8.03 3.46
CA TYR A 91 -9.91 -8.37 3.56
C TYR A 91 -9.00 -7.15 3.39
N SER A 92 -7.79 -7.25 3.93
CA SER A 92 -6.72 -6.24 3.82
C SER A 92 -5.38 -6.90 3.59
N LEU A 93 -4.52 -6.31 2.75
CA LEU A 93 -3.18 -6.82 2.45
C LEU A 93 -2.10 -5.88 2.99
N PHE A 94 -1.41 -6.29 4.05
CA PHE A 94 -0.38 -5.50 4.71
C PHE A 94 1.01 -5.73 4.10
N PHE A 95 1.94 -4.79 4.33
CA PHE A 95 3.33 -4.93 3.90
C PHE A 95 4.04 -6.08 4.65
N PRO A 96 4.90 -6.86 3.98
CA PRO A 96 5.13 -6.88 2.53
C PRO A 96 3.95 -7.52 1.77
N ALA A 97 3.45 -8.67 2.22
CA ALA A 97 2.30 -9.34 1.62
C ALA A 97 1.59 -10.24 2.63
N LYS A 98 1.05 -9.65 3.70
CA LYS A 98 0.27 -10.36 4.71
C LYS A 98 -1.22 -10.15 4.48
N LEU A 99 -1.92 -11.19 4.03
CA LEU A 99 -3.36 -11.13 3.79
C LEU A 99 -4.10 -11.34 5.10
N VAL A 100 -4.94 -10.38 5.48
CA VAL A 100 -5.78 -10.46 6.67
C VAL A 100 -7.23 -10.50 6.22
N VAL A 101 -7.92 -11.57 6.59
CA VAL A 101 -9.33 -11.82 6.25
C VAL A 101 -10.15 -11.72 7.52
N THR A 102 -11.33 -11.11 7.45
CA THR A 102 -12.26 -11.00 8.59
C THR A 102 -13.48 -11.88 8.36
N VAL A 103 -13.61 -12.95 9.13
CA VAL A 103 -14.75 -13.88 9.04
C VAL A 103 -15.41 -13.96 10.42
N LYS A 104 -16.73 -13.77 10.49
CA LYS A 104 -17.51 -13.84 11.75
C LYS A 104 -16.97 -12.97 12.91
N GLY A 105 -16.31 -11.85 12.60
CA GLY A 105 -15.72 -10.94 13.58
C GLY A 105 -14.28 -11.28 13.99
N GLU A 106 -13.72 -12.41 13.53
CA GLU A 106 -12.34 -12.81 13.79
C GLU A 106 -11.42 -12.49 12.60
N ARG A 107 -10.22 -11.98 12.93
CA ARG A 107 -9.21 -11.62 11.94
C ARG A 107 -8.18 -12.73 11.81
N HIS A 108 -8.05 -13.30 10.62
CA HIS A 108 -7.06 -14.33 10.32
C HIS A 108 -5.99 -13.76 9.38
N SER A 109 -4.72 -13.88 9.77
CA SER A 109 -3.57 -13.43 8.99
C SER A 109 -2.88 -14.60 8.29
N PHE A 110 -2.58 -14.43 7.01
CA PHE A 110 -1.90 -15.40 6.17
C PHE A 110 -0.70 -14.77 5.49
N ASP A 111 0.44 -15.46 5.58
CA ASP A 111 1.68 -15.07 4.90
C ASP A 111 1.85 -15.78 3.54
N SER A 112 0.94 -16.70 3.20
CA SER A 112 0.95 -17.48 1.96
C SER A 112 -0.44 -17.53 1.31
N PRO A 113 -0.54 -17.45 -0.03
CA PRO A 113 -1.82 -17.54 -0.73
C PRO A 113 -2.46 -18.92 -0.60
N GLN A 114 -1.67 -19.99 -0.52
CA GLN A 114 -2.19 -21.36 -0.33
C GLN A 114 -2.87 -21.52 1.02
N ALA A 115 -2.27 -20.99 2.09
CA ALA A 115 -2.88 -21.02 3.42
C ALA A 115 -4.21 -20.25 3.45
N ALA A 116 -4.26 -19.10 2.78
CA ALA A 116 -5.48 -18.31 2.66
C ALA A 116 -6.57 -19.03 1.83
N GLU A 117 -6.18 -19.76 0.78
CA GLU A 117 -7.10 -20.52 -0.05
C GLU A 117 -7.69 -21.74 0.68
N SER A 118 -6.87 -22.48 1.41
CA SER A 118 -7.34 -23.57 2.28
C SER A 118 -8.33 -23.05 3.33
N PHE A 119 -8.04 -21.89 3.92
CA PHE A 119 -8.95 -21.24 4.87
C PHE A 119 -10.28 -20.86 4.22
N TYR A 120 -10.25 -20.28 3.02
CA TYR A 120 -11.44 -19.93 2.25
C TYR A 120 -12.33 -21.15 1.94
N GLN A 121 -11.72 -22.27 1.54
CA GLN A 121 -12.46 -23.51 1.27
C GLN A 121 -13.11 -24.12 2.52
N GLN A 122 -12.56 -23.89 3.70
CA GLN A 122 -13.07 -24.45 4.96
C GLN A 122 -14.10 -23.56 5.67
N HIS A 123 -14.00 -22.23 5.52
CA HIS A 123 -14.75 -21.28 6.35
C HIS A 123 -15.71 -20.37 5.57
N VAL A 124 -15.57 -20.26 4.25
CA VAL A 124 -16.34 -19.33 3.41
C VAL A 124 -17.17 -20.05 2.33
N LYS A 125 -16.66 -21.17 1.79
CA LYS A 125 -17.41 -22.06 0.90
C LYS A 125 -18.30 -23.00 1.70
#